data_AF-A0A2P4S3A9-F1
#
_entry.id   AF-A0A2P4S3A9-F1
#
_cell.length_a   1.000
_cell.length_b   1.000
_cell.length_c   1.000
_cell.angle_alpha   90.00
_cell.angle_beta   90.00
_cell.angle_gamma   90.00
#
_symmetry.space_group_name_H-M   'P 1'
#
loop_
_entity.id
_entity.type
_entity.pdbx_description
1 polymer ?
#
loop_
_entity_poly.entity_id
_entity_poly.type
_entity_poly.pdbx_seq_one_letter_code
_entity_poly.pdbx_strand_id
1 'polypeptide(L)'
;MQLGRLTKEEQEVVEWVTKIFHMEAQRYTILLFTRAEDLQKTGLKDYVEGSPYLRALAEKCGNRYIGFNNRATREVRDGQAAELIHMIDAMVEQNGDAPRYTKEMLEKDRRTFLEKVGTPLQAVRGWSEGRSLCCCSVPAAFQGDAGHGAYGL
;
A
#
# COMPACT_ATOMS: atom_id res chain seq x y z
N MET A 1 -8.63 -2.59 -2.83
CA MET A 1 -8.96 -1.72 -3.99
C MET A 1 -10.45 -1.76 -4.23
N GLN A 2 -11.09 -0.61 -4.52
CA GLN A 2 -12.50 -0.59 -4.92
C GLN A 2 -12.62 -0.76 -6.44
N LEU A 3 -13.67 -1.44 -6.89
CA LEU A 3 -13.93 -1.68 -8.29
C LEU A 3 -14.65 -0.48 -8.93
N GLY A 4 -14.15 0.02 -10.07
CA GLY A 4 -14.90 0.90 -10.96
C GLY A 4 -14.77 2.42 -10.75
N ARG A 5 -13.81 2.88 -9.95
CA ARG A 5 -13.34 4.28 -9.96
C ARG A 5 -11.82 4.28 -10.14
N LEU A 6 -11.32 5.35 -10.75
CA LEU A 6 -9.90 5.70 -10.83
C LEU A 6 -9.81 7.16 -10.41
N THR A 7 -9.85 7.39 -9.11
CA THR A 7 -9.64 8.70 -8.47
C THR A 7 -8.15 8.93 -8.22
N LYS A 8 -7.76 10.16 -7.84
CA LYS A 8 -6.35 10.49 -7.56
C LYS A 8 -5.76 9.63 -6.44
N GLU A 9 -6.57 9.28 -5.44
CA GLU A 9 -6.16 8.37 -4.36
C GLU A 9 -5.81 6.98 -4.90
N GLU A 10 -6.49 6.52 -5.96
CA GLU A 10 -6.20 5.24 -6.59
C GLU A 10 -4.93 5.30 -7.46
N GLN A 11 -4.55 6.46 -8.02
CA GLN A 11 -3.25 6.65 -8.66
C GLN A 11 -2.09 6.61 -7.65
N GLU A 12 -2.28 7.16 -6.45
CA GLU A 12 -1.30 7.07 -5.36
C GLU A 12 -1.14 5.62 -4.88
N VAL A 13 -2.24 4.88 -4.74
CA VAL A 13 -2.21 3.44 -4.47
C VAL A 13 -1.48 2.71 -5.59
N VAL A 14 -1.74 3.07 -6.85
CA VAL A 14 -1.05 2.46 -8.01
C VAL A 14 0.45 2.71 -7.96
N GLU A 15 0.90 3.93 -7.64
CA GLU A 15 2.32 4.24 -7.43
C GLU A 15 2.91 3.44 -6.27
N TRP A 16 2.22 3.39 -5.13
CA TRP A 16 2.68 2.68 -3.94
C TRP A 16 2.82 1.18 -4.20
N VAL A 17 1.81 0.60 -4.84
CA VAL A 17 1.77 -0.79 -5.28
C VAL A 17 2.87 -1.08 -6.32
N THR A 18 3.12 -0.14 -7.24
CA THR A 18 4.18 -0.25 -8.24
C THR A 18 5.58 -0.31 -7.62
N LYS A 19 5.71 0.27 -6.42
CA LYS A 19 6.96 0.35 -5.67
C LYS A 19 7.13 -0.88 -4.74
N ILE A 20 6.06 -1.41 -4.12
CA ILE A 20 6.04 -2.70 -3.38
C ILE A 20 6.61 -3.86 -4.23
N PHE A 21 6.41 -3.80 -5.53
CA PHE A 21 6.84 -4.82 -6.50
C PHE A 21 8.32 -5.20 -6.54
N HIS A 22 9.18 -4.51 -5.80
CA HIS A 22 10.61 -4.76 -5.77
C HIS A 22 11.13 -4.88 -4.33
N MET A 23 10.23 -5.18 -3.39
CA MET A 23 10.42 -5.12 -1.95
C MET A 23 10.06 -6.48 -1.34
N GLU A 24 10.59 -6.77 -0.15
CA GLU A 24 10.33 -8.05 0.53
C GLU A 24 8.85 -8.20 0.94
N ALA A 25 8.15 -7.08 1.15
CA ALA A 25 6.72 -7.01 1.43
C ALA A 25 5.83 -7.81 0.46
N GLN A 26 6.22 -7.95 -0.81
CA GLN A 26 5.40 -8.70 -1.79
C GLN A 26 5.21 -10.16 -1.38
N ARG A 27 6.18 -10.78 -0.67
CA ARG A 27 6.09 -12.14 -0.14
C ARG A 27 5.07 -12.30 0.98
N TYR A 28 4.65 -11.20 1.61
CA TYR A 28 3.75 -11.18 2.76
C TYR A 28 2.41 -10.47 2.46
N THR A 29 2.15 -10.16 1.19
CA THR A 29 0.97 -9.39 0.78
C THR A 29 -0.07 -10.27 0.09
N ILE A 30 -1.34 -10.08 0.48
CA ILE A 30 -2.53 -10.64 -0.18
C ILE A 30 -3.35 -9.48 -0.73
N LEU A 31 -3.81 -9.58 -1.98
CA LEU A 31 -4.61 -8.55 -2.61
C LEU A 31 -6.09 -8.75 -2.30
N LEU A 32 -6.69 -7.82 -1.57
CA LEU A 32 -8.12 -7.85 -1.25
C LEU A 32 -8.89 -6.87 -2.14
N PHE A 33 -9.79 -7.43 -2.93
CA PHE A 33 -10.74 -6.70 -3.75
C PHE A 33 -12.08 -6.62 -3.04
N THR A 34 -12.61 -5.43 -2.83
CA THR A 34 -13.93 -5.25 -2.23
C THR A 34 -15.00 -5.09 -3.30
N ARG A 35 -16.26 -5.25 -2.91
CA ARG A 35 -17.42 -5.15 -3.81
C ARG A 35 -17.45 -6.24 -4.89
N ALA A 36 -16.99 -7.44 -4.56
CA ALA A 36 -16.97 -8.57 -5.49
C ALA A 36 -18.38 -8.89 -6.06
N GLU A 37 -19.45 -8.48 -5.38
CA GLU A 37 -20.83 -8.53 -5.89
C GLU A 37 -21.06 -7.76 -7.19
N ASP A 38 -20.17 -6.83 -7.56
CA ASP A 38 -20.28 -6.04 -8.79
C ASP A 38 -19.61 -6.77 -9.99
N LEU A 39 -18.89 -7.87 -9.75
CA LEU A 39 -18.15 -8.64 -10.76
C LEU A 39 -18.98 -9.76 -11.42
N GLN A 40 -20.31 -9.74 -11.29
CA GLN A 40 -21.20 -10.89 -11.57
C GLN A 40 -21.05 -11.52 -12.97
N LYS A 41 -20.54 -10.79 -13.96
CA LYS A 41 -20.37 -11.29 -15.34
C LYS A 41 -18.94 -11.70 -15.70
N THR A 42 -17.94 -11.27 -14.94
CA THR A 42 -16.53 -11.37 -15.32
C THR A 42 -15.72 -12.15 -14.27
N GLY A 43 -16.29 -12.43 -13.09
CA GLY A 43 -15.57 -13.11 -12.02
C GLY A 43 -14.34 -12.32 -11.54
N LEU A 44 -13.73 -12.75 -10.44
CA LEU A 44 -12.53 -12.07 -9.93
C LEU A 44 -11.30 -12.36 -10.78
N LYS A 45 -11.15 -13.61 -11.23
CA LYS A 45 -10.01 -14.05 -12.01
C LYS A 45 -9.93 -13.30 -13.35
N ASP A 46 -11.00 -13.28 -14.14
CA ASP A 46 -10.96 -12.61 -15.45
C ASP A 46 -10.87 -11.08 -15.27
N TYR A 47 -11.35 -10.53 -14.15
CA TYR A 47 -11.11 -9.12 -13.81
C TYR A 47 -9.62 -8.82 -13.59
N VAL A 48 -8.92 -9.67 -12.83
CA VAL A 48 -7.48 -9.54 -12.59
C VAL A 48 -6.69 -9.77 -13.88
N GLU A 49 -7.02 -10.81 -14.65
CA GLU A 49 -6.33 -11.15 -15.90
C GLU A 49 -6.61 -10.15 -17.03
N GLY A 50 -7.80 -9.52 -17.02
CA GLY A 50 -8.21 -8.50 -18.00
C GLY A 50 -7.48 -7.17 -17.87
N SER A 51 -6.77 -6.94 -16.76
CA SER A 51 -5.92 -5.77 -16.56
C SER A 51 -4.45 -6.20 -16.49
N PRO A 52 -3.60 -5.83 -17.46
CA PRO A 52 -2.16 -6.13 -17.41
C PRO A 52 -1.50 -5.67 -16.11
N TYR A 53 -2.00 -4.58 -15.55
CA TYR A 53 -1.57 -4.05 -14.27
C TYR A 53 -1.96 -4.95 -13.09
N LEU A 54 -3.23 -5.36 -13.00
CA LEU A 54 -3.68 -6.24 -11.91
C LEU A 54 -3.07 -7.65 -12.02
N ARG A 55 -2.88 -8.14 -13.24
CA ARG A 55 -2.18 -9.39 -13.50
C ARG A 55 -0.74 -9.34 -13.00
N ALA A 56 0.02 -8.32 -13.38
CA ALA A 56 1.38 -8.14 -12.89
C ALA A 56 1.41 -8.02 -11.35
N LEU A 57 0.40 -7.34 -10.78
CA LEU A 57 0.24 -7.20 -9.35
C LEU A 57 0.02 -8.54 -8.64
N ALA A 58 -0.90 -9.35 -9.16
CA ALA A 58 -1.18 -10.68 -8.66
C ALA A 58 0.06 -11.57 -8.73
N GLU A 59 0.77 -11.59 -9.87
CA GLU A 59 1.98 -12.40 -10.06
C GLU A 59 3.07 -12.09 -9.02
N LYS A 60 3.31 -10.80 -8.74
CA LYS A 60 4.29 -10.36 -7.72
C LYS A 60 3.92 -10.80 -6.31
N CYS A 61 2.62 -10.82 -6.03
CA CYS A 61 2.07 -11.34 -4.79
C CYS A 61 1.90 -12.86 -4.81
N GLY A 62 2.54 -13.60 -5.73
CA GLY A 62 2.43 -15.07 -5.78
C GLY A 62 1.02 -15.56 -6.11
N ASN A 63 0.28 -14.79 -6.90
CA ASN A 63 -1.13 -14.99 -7.25
C ASN A 63 -2.08 -15.11 -6.05
N ARG A 64 -1.73 -14.47 -4.92
CA ARG A 64 -2.59 -14.37 -3.74
C ARG A 64 -3.52 -13.17 -3.84
N TYR A 65 -4.76 -13.42 -4.23
CA TYR A 65 -5.82 -12.42 -4.25
C TYR A 65 -7.17 -13.03 -3.88
N ILE A 66 -8.03 -12.23 -3.25
CA ILE A 66 -9.36 -12.63 -2.83
C ILE A 66 -10.38 -11.49 -3.01
N GLY A 67 -11.62 -11.86 -3.31
CA GLY A 67 -12.73 -10.94 -3.53
C GLY A 67 -13.73 -11.03 -2.39
N PHE A 68 -14.02 -9.90 -1.75
CA PHE A 68 -15.00 -9.79 -0.68
C PHE A 68 -16.31 -9.21 -1.20
N ASN A 69 -17.40 -9.92 -0.89
CA ASN A 69 -18.75 -9.46 -1.18
C ASN A 69 -19.27 -8.79 0.08
N ASN A 70 -19.33 -7.46 0.06
CA ASN A 70 -19.67 -6.70 1.26
C ASN A 70 -21.16 -6.74 1.58
N ARG A 71 -21.98 -7.25 0.67
CA ARG A 71 -23.43 -7.46 0.80
C ARG A 71 -23.80 -8.92 1.05
N ALA A 72 -22.81 -9.77 1.27
CA ALA A 72 -22.99 -11.18 1.54
C ALA A 72 -23.81 -11.44 2.82
N THR A 73 -24.52 -12.57 2.84
CA THR A 73 -25.11 -13.09 4.08
C THR A 73 -24.01 -13.44 5.08
N ARG A 74 -24.39 -13.68 6.34
CA ARG A 74 -23.42 -14.01 7.39
C ARG A 74 -22.62 -15.27 7.04
N GLU A 75 -23.29 -16.29 6.54
CA GLU A 75 -22.70 -17.58 6.17
C GLU A 75 -21.67 -17.42 5.06
N VAL A 76 -22.01 -16.65 4.02
CA VAL A 76 -21.09 -16.37 2.91
C VAL A 76 -19.90 -15.53 3.39
N ARG A 77 -20.13 -14.53 4.24
CA ARG A 77 -19.06 -13.69 4.79
C ARG A 77 -18.11 -14.48 5.70
N ASP A 78 -18.65 -15.38 6.52
CA ASP A 78 -17.86 -16.28 7.36
C ASP A 78 -16.98 -17.20 6.49
N GLY A 79 -17.52 -17.68 5.36
CA GLY A 79 -16.75 -18.42 4.35
C GLY A 79 -15.61 -17.60 3.71
N GLN A 80 -15.88 -16.34 3.34
CA GLN A 80 -14.86 -15.44 2.78
C GLN A 80 -13.74 -15.12 3.79
N ALA A 81 -14.09 -14.98 5.07
CA ALA A 81 -13.11 -14.81 6.13
C ALA A 81 -12.26 -16.07 6.33
N ALA A 82 -12.87 -17.26 6.32
CA ALA A 82 -12.15 -18.53 6.41
C ALA A 82 -11.17 -18.72 5.24
N GLU A 83 -11.58 -18.39 4.01
CA GLU A 83 -10.71 -18.45 2.84
C GLU A 83 -9.51 -17.50 2.96
N LEU A 84 -9.72 -16.28 3.45
CA LEU A 84 -8.62 -15.34 3.72
C LEU A 84 -7.65 -15.89 4.76
N ILE A 85 -8.15 -16.50 5.85
CA ILE A 85 -7.32 -17.09 6.89
C ILE A 85 -6.48 -18.24 6.31
N HIS A 86 -7.07 -19.13 5.52
CA HIS A 86 -6.34 -20.20 4.84
C HIS A 86 -5.24 -19.67 3.91
N MET A 87 -5.49 -18.56 3.21
CA MET A 87 -4.48 -17.93 2.37
C MET A 87 -3.33 -17.33 3.19
N ILE A 88 -3.62 -16.80 4.39
CA ILE A 88 -2.60 -16.32 5.33
C ILE A 88 -1.76 -17.49 5.85
N ASP A 89 -2.39 -18.60 6.25
CA ASP A 89 -1.69 -19.78 6.74
C ASP A 89 -0.74 -20.35 5.67
N ALA A 90 -1.24 -20.53 4.44
CA ALA A 90 -0.43 -20.98 3.32
C ALA A 90 0.73 -20.02 3.00
N MET A 91 0.50 -18.71 3.10
CA MET A 91 1.55 -17.70 2.94
C MET A 91 2.63 -17.82 4.02
N VAL A 92 2.24 -18.06 5.27
CA VAL A 92 3.18 -18.21 6.40
C VAL A 92 4.03 -19.45 6.20
N GLU A 93 3.41 -20.57 5.83
CA GLU A 93 4.11 -21.84 5.52
C GLU A 93 5.11 -21.68 4.37
N GLN A 94 4.70 -21.02 3.28
CA GLN A 94 5.56 -20.76 2.13
C GLN A 94 6.77 -19.89 2.46
N ASN A 95 6.67 -19.01 3.46
CA ASN A 95 7.78 -18.15 3.88
C ASN A 95 8.75 -18.83 4.86
N GLY A 96 8.45 -20.05 5.32
CA GLY A 96 9.39 -20.95 6.00
C GLY A 96 10.09 -20.33 7.22
N ASP A 97 11.39 -20.12 7.10
CA ASP A 97 12.27 -19.58 8.15
C ASP A 97 12.01 -18.10 8.47
N ALA A 98 11.30 -17.39 7.58
CA ALA A 98 10.86 -16.01 7.78
C ALA A 98 9.32 -15.93 7.78
N PRO A 99 8.61 -16.49 8.76
CA PRO A 99 7.15 -16.63 8.71
C PRO A 99 6.38 -15.31 8.84
N ARG A 100 7.08 -14.19 9.14
CA ARG A 100 6.47 -12.90 9.43
C ARG A 100 7.27 -11.79 8.79
N TYR A 101 6.56 -10.78 8.31
CA TYR A 101 7.15 -9.51 7.93
C TYR A 101 7.60 -8.76 9.19
N THR A 102 8.88 -8.38 9.26
CA THR A 102 9.43 -7.71 10.43
C THR A 102 9.62 -6.21 10.22
N LYS A 103 9.87 -5.48 11.31
CA LYS A 103 10.18 -4.06 11.25
C LYS A 103 11.47 -3.80 10.47
N GLU A 104 12.45 -4.69 10.58
CA GLU A 104 13.71 -4.60 9.84
C GLU A 104 13.46 -4.73 8.33
N MET A 105 12.60 -5.67 7.94
CA MET A 105 12.14 -5.79 6.55
C MET A 105 11.43 -4.52 6.10
N LEU A 106 10.54 -3.95 6.92
CA LEU A 106 9.86 -2.69 6.64
C LEU A 106 10.82 -1.51 6.45
N GLU A 107 11.82 -1.34 7.30
CA GLU A 107 12.79 -0.25 7.15
C GLU A 107 13.69 -0.44 5.94
N LYS A 108 14.09 -1.68 5.64
CA LYS A 108 14.84 -2.03 4.42
C LYS A 108 14.00 -1.69 3.18
N ASP A 109 12.76 -2.13 3.18
CA ASP A 109 11.78 -1.87 2.16
C ASP A 109 11.57 -0.36 1.97
N ARG A 110 11.35 0.39 3.05
CA ARG A 110 11.19 1.85 3.02
C ARG A 110 12.43 2.57 2.48
N ARG A 111 13.63 2.11 2.82
CA ARG A 111 14.88 2.64 2.29
C ARG A 111 15.03 2.36 0.80
N THR A 112 14.81 1.12 0.38
CA THR A 112 14.82 0.74 -1.05
C THR A 112 13.77 1.52 -1.84
N PHE A 113 12.61 1.80 -1.24
CA PHE A 113 11.60 2.68 -1.81
C PHE A 113 12.15 4.10 -2.01
N LEU A 114 12.73 4.71 -0.98
CA LEU A 114 13.27 6.07 -1.04
C LEU A 114 14.43 6.19 -2.05
N GLU A 115 15.29 5.17 -2.16
CA GLU A 115 16.40 5.12 -3.10
C GLU A 115 15.94 5.02 -4.56
N LYS A 116 14.94 4.17 -4.85
CA LYS A 116 14.47 3.93 -6.23
C LYS A 116 13.54 5.02 -6.76
N VAL A 117 12.82 5.69 -5.87
CA VAL A 117 11.78 6.67 -6.22
C VAL A 117 12.32 8.11 -6.12
N GLY A 118 13.44 8.28 -5.41
CA GLY A 118 14.00 9.59 -5.08
C GLY A 118 13.25 10.26 -3.93
N THR A 119 13.94 11.08 -3.15
CA THR A 119 13.29 12.03 -2.25
C THR A 119 12.55 13.08 -3.09
N PRO A 120 11.34 13.55 -2.69
CA PRO A 120 10.65 14.67 -3.35
C PRO A 120 11.37 16.03 -3.24
N LEU A 121 12.68 16.06 -2.97
CA LEU A 121 13.43 17.24 -2.59
C LEU A 121 13.84 18.13 -3.77
N GLN A 122 13.38 17.86 -5.00
CA GLN A 122 13.62 18.76 -6.14
C GLN A 122 12.37 19.14 -6.97
N ALA A 123 11.15 18.82 -6.52
CA ALA A 123 9.93 19.23 -7.23
C ALA A 123 9.21 20.46 -6.64
N VAL A 124 9.77 21.13 -5.62
CA VAL A 124 9.23 22.41 -5.10
C VAL A 124 9.98 23.60 -5.71
N ARG A 125 9.85 23.79 -7.02
CA ARG A 125 10.12 25.09 -7.68
C ARG A 125 8.89 25.56 -8.46
N GLY A 126 7.69 25.34 -7.93
CA GLY A 126 6.47 25.76 -8.61
C GLY A 126 5.16 25.60 -7.85
N TRP A 127 5.16 25.51 -6.51
CA TRP A 127 3.91 25.55 -5.75
C TRP A 127 3.61 26.99 -5.32
N SER A 128 2.87 27.72 -6.16
CA SER A 128 2.20 28.95 -5.76
C SER A 128 0.89 28.63 -5.03
N GLU A 129 0.56 29.52 -4.10
CA GLU A 129 -0.37 29.37 -2.98
C GLU A 129 -1.75 28.79 -3.31
N GLY A 130 -2.24 27.92 -2.43
CA GLY A 130 -3.69 27.78 -2.26
C GLY A 130 -4.19 26.39 -1.89
N ARG A 131 -4.46 26.24 -0.58
CA ARG A 131 -5.47 25.37 0.05
C ARG A 131 -5.03 24.00 0.58
N SER A 132 -4.94 24.01 1.92
CA SER A 132 -5.45 23.01 2.87
C SER A 132 -4.81 21.61 2.84
N LEU A 133 -3.58 21.55 3.35
CA LEU A 133 -3.06 20.36 4.04
C LEU A 133 -3.61 20.36 5.47
N CYS A 134 -4.34 19.31 5.84
CA CYS A 134 -4.54 18.97 7.25
C CYS A 134 -3.84 17.64 7.52
N CYS A 135 -2.67 17.72 8.14
CA CYS A 135 -1.98 16.63 8.82
C CYS A 135 -1.58 17.15 10.21
N CYS A 136 -2.39 16.85 11.21
CA CYS A 136 -2.01 16.88 12.62
C CYS A 136 -1.23 15.58 12.92
N SER A 137 -0.14 15.46 13.66
CA SER A 137 0.86 16.31 14.34
C SER A 137 2.01 15.31 14.69
N VAL A 138 3.28 15.62 15.02
CA VAL A 138 3.90 16.68 15.83
C VAL A 138 5.38 16.81 15.41
N PRO A 139 5.97 18.01 15.43
CA PRO A 139 7.36 18.29 15.07
C PRO A 139 8.34 18.07 16.23
N ALA A 140 9.58 17.69 15.92
CA ALA A 140 10.69 17.72 16.88
C ALA A 140 11.99 18.11 16.17
N ALA A 141 12.16 19.41 15.90
CA ALA A 141 13.45 20.07 15.68
C ALA A 141 13.25 21.59 15.51
N PHE A 142 12.89 22.28 16.58
CA PHE A 142 13.11 23.72 16.69
C PHE A 142 13.55 24.05 18.12
N GLN A 143 14.79 23.71 18.43
CA GLN A 143 15.53 24.34 19.51
C GLN A 143 17.01 24.39 19.11
N GLY A 144 17.55 25.60 18.99
CA GLY A 144 18.98 25.87 18.78
C GLY A 144 19.30 26.44 17.40
N ASP A 145 19.20 27.77 17.25
CA ASP A 145 20.38 28.65 17.33
C ASP A 145 20.05 30.03 16.75
N ALA A 146 20.11 31.05 17.60
CA ALA A 146 20.36 32.43 17.17
C ALA A 146 21.39 33.00 18.14
N GLY A 147 22.63 33.07 17.66
CA GLY A 147 23.77 33.59 18.39
C GLY A 147 23.75 35.11 18.57
N HIS A 148 24.32 35.52 19.69
CA HIS A 148 25.28 36.62 19.91
C HIS A 148 25.21 37.90 19.07
N GLY A 149 25.09 39.03 19.80
CA GLY A 149 25.53 40.38 19.43
C GLY A 149 25.01 41.40 20.47
N ALA A 150 25.64 41.50 21.65
CA ALA A 150 26.69 42.47 22.00
C ALA A 150 26.19 43.89 22.37
N TYR A 151 26.20 44.13 23.69
CA TYR A 151 26.51 45.35 24.46
C TYR A 151 26.31 46.78 23.90
N GLY A 152 25.77 47.66 24.76
CA GLY A 152 26.18 49.07 24.80
C GLY A 152 25.22 50.05 25.49
N LEU A 153 25.39 50.19 26.82
CA LEU A 153 25.07 51.31 27.74
C LEU A 153 23.72 52.06 27.62
#